data_AF-A0A940HP57-F1
#
_entry.id   AF-A0A940HP57-F1
#
_cell.length_a   1.000
_cell.length_b   1.000
_cell.length_c   1.000
_cell.angle_alpha   90.00
_cell.angle_beta   90.00
_cell.angle_gamma   90.00
#
_symmetry.space_group_name_H-M   'P 1'
#
loop_
_entity.id
_entity.type
_entity.pdbx_description
1 polymer ?
#
loop_
_entity_poly.entity_id
_entity_poly.type
_entity_poly.pdbx_seq_one_letter_code
_entity_poly.pdbx_strand_id
1 'polypeptide(L)'
;HHHHHHGHDADEIFTSWGVNTARKFTVEGIDAILTALDGGNYGQILRSKGIVPAEDGSWIYFDYVPEEHDIRTGSADITGKLCVIGSNLDETGLKTLFGV
;
A
#
# COMPACT_ATOMS: atom_id res chain seq x y z
N HIS A 1 -44.06 -12.97 13.34
CA HIS A 1 -42.72 -13.20 12.74
C HIS A 1 -42.28 -11.91 12.08
N HIS A 2 -41.39 -11.14 12.71
CA HIS A 2 -40.76 -9.96 12.10
C HIS A 2 -39.24 -10.14 12.16
N HIS A 3 -38.71 -10.89 11.20
CA HIS A 3 -37.36 -10.71 10.69
C HIS A 3 -37.56 -9.75 9.49
N HIS A 4 -36.75 -8.72 9.22
CA HIS A 4 -35.34 -8.77 8.93
C HIS A 4 -34.65 -7.43 9.26
N HIS A 5 -33.43 -7.60 9.72
CA HIS A 5 -32.41 -6.64 10.03
C HIS A 5 -31.57 -6.28 8.79
N HIS A 6 -30.96 -5.09 8.82
CA HIS A 6 -29.74 -4.63 8.12
C HIS A 6 -29.68 -4.69 6.58
N GLY A 7 -29.78 -3.53 5.95
CA GLY A 7 -29.25 -3.28 4.60
C GLY A 7 -28.13 -2.24 4.67
N HIS A 8 -26.93 -2.69 5.03
CA HIS A 8 -25.68 -1.96 4.83
C HIS A 8 -24.79 -2.87 3.98
N ASP A 9 -24.92 -2.83 2.66
CA ASP A 9 -24.05 -3.58 1.74
C ASP A 9 -23.38 -2.62 0.75
N ALA A 10 -22.82 -1.52 1.28
CA ALA A 10 -21.84 -0.71 0.57
C ALA A 10 -20.39 -1.17 0.87
N ASP A 11 -20.23 -2.27 1.62
CA ASP A 11 -19.01 -2.60 2.37
C ASP A 11 -18.16 -3.76 1.81
N GLU A 12 -18.32 -4.18 0.54
CA GLU A 12 -17.42 -5.19 -0.07
C GLU A 12 -16.82 -4.82 -1.43
N ILE A 13 -16.75 -3.54 -1.82
CA ILE A 13 -16.07 -3.18 -3.08
C ILE A 13 -14.55 -3.08 -2.88
N PHE A 14 -14.10 -2.62 -1.69
CA PHE A 14 -12.69 -2.32 -1.45
C PHE A 14 -12.15 -3.06 -0.23
N THR A 15 -10.99 -3.68 -0.39
CA THR A 15 -10.22 -4.35 0.65
C THR A 15 -8.91 -3.61 0.90
N SER A 16 -8.27 -3.90 2.02
CA SER A 16 -6.96 -3.36 2.36
C SER A 16 -5.96 -4.48 2.64
N TRP A 17 -4.79 -4.39 2.04
CA TRP A 17 -3.63 -5.22 2.33
C TRP A 17 -2.58 -4.39 3.06
N GLY A 18 -2.23 -4.78 4.29
CA GLY A 18 -1.27 -4.05 5.12
C GLY A 18 -0.21 -4.95 5.72
N VAL A 19 1.04 -4.49 5.72
CA VAL A 19 2.20 -5.27 6.19
C VAL A 19 3.14 -4.39 7.01
N ASN A 20 3.65 -4.96 8.11
CA ASN A 20 4.81 -4.43 8.82
C ASN A 20 6.09 -5.09 8.27
N THR A 21 7.12 -4.30 8.01
CA THR A 21 8.37 -4.78 7.41
C THR A 21 9.61 -4.13 8.02
N ALA A 22 10.69 -4.90 8.10
CA ALA A 22 12.04 -4.41 8.42
C ALA A 22 12.89 -4.22 7.16
N ARG A 23 12.35 -4.50 5.97
CA ARG A 23 13.04 -4.33 4.70
C ARG A 23 13.38 -2.86 4.50
N LYS A 24 14.61 -2.60 4.08
CA LYS A 24 15.07 -1.28 3.68
C LYS A 24 14.81 -1.05 2.20
N PHE A 25 14.50 0.20 1.85
CA PHE A 25 14.18 0.62 0.50
C PHE A 25 15.03 1.81 0.07
N THR A 26 15.16 2.02 -1.23
CA THR A 26 15.65 3.28 -1.81
C THR A 26 14.45 4.11 -2.28
N VAL A 27 14.65 5.43 -2.44
CA VAL A 27 13.61 6.31 -2.98
C VAL A 27 13.23 5.87 -4.39
N GLU A 28 14.22 5.57 -5.24
CA GLU A 28 13.97 5.06 -6.60
C GLU A 28 13.25 3.70 -6.60
N GLY A 29 13.53 2.85 -5.61
CA GLY A 29 12.86 1.55 -5.47
C GLY A 29 11.38 1.71 -5.14
N ILE A 30 11.04 2.66 -4.25
CA ILE A 30 9.64 2.98 -3.97
C ILE A 30 8.97 3.61 -5.19
N ASP A 31 9.62 4.55 -5.88
CA ASP A 31 9.10 5.17 -7.11
C ASP A 31 8.74 4.12 -8.18
N ALA A 32 9.65 3.16 -8.41
CA ALA A 32 9.41 2.06 -9.35
C ALA A 32 8.26 1.15 -8.91
N ILE A 33 8.14 0.86 -7.61
CA ILE A 33 7.03 0.07 -7.06
C ILE A 33 5.70 0.80 -7.29
N LEU A 34 5.63 2.10 -6.96
CA LEU A 34 4.40 2.88 -7.10
C LEU A 34 3.96 3.01 -8.55
N THR A 35 4.92 3.25 -9.46
CA THR A 35 4.66 3.24 -10.91
C THR A 35 4.13 1.88 -11.41
N ALA A 36 4.59 0.77 -10.83
CA ALA A 36 4.09 -0.56 -11.21
C ALA A 36 2.63 -0.80 -10.77
N LEU A 37 2.16 -0.10 -9.73
CA LEU A 37 0.77 -0.18 -9.28
C LEU A 37 -0.21 0.39 -10.32
N ASP A 38 0.21 1.39 -11.11
CA ASP A 38 -0.59 1.96 -12.21
C ASP A 38 -0.89 0.93 -13.31
N GLY A 39 -0.05 -0.09 -13.44
CA GLY A 39 -0.20 -1.13 -14.46
C GLY A 39 -1.41 -2.05 -14.26
N GLY A 40 -2.12 -1.96 -13.14
CA GLY A 40 -3.34 -2.74 -12.86
C GLY A 40 -3.13 -4.25 -12.64
N ASN A 41 -1.88 -4.72 -12.67
CA ASN A 41 -1.52 -6.14 -12.49
C ASN A 41 -1.78 -6.65 -11.06
N TYR A 42 -2.02 -5.75 -10.11
CA TYR A 42 -2.13 -6.06 -8.67
C TYR A 42 -3.55 -5.86 -8.12
N GLY A 43 -4.54 -5.78 -9.01
CA GLY A 43 -5.90 -5.36 -8.70
C GLY A 43 -6.11 -3.87 -8.99
N GLN A 44 -7.34 -3.40 -8.76
CA GLN A 44 -7.67 -1.99 -8.91
C GLN A 44 -7.27 -1.25 -7.64
N ILE A 45 -6.09 -0.65 -7.65
CA ILE A 45 -5.58 0.08 -6.49
C ILE A 45 -6.18 1.48 -6.46
N LEU A 46 -6.68 1.88 -5.29
CA LEU A 46 -7.18 3.23 -5.04
C LEU A 46 -6.15 4.10 -4.30
N ARG A 47 -5.40 3.47 -3.38
CA ARG A 47 -4.37 4.16 -2.61
C ARG A 47 -3.31 3.20 -2.13
N SER A 48 -2.07 3.68 -2.05
CA SER A 48 -1.04 3.05 -1.24
C SER A 48 -0.35 4.08 -0.37
N LYS A 49 -0.02 3.71 0.86
CA LYS A 49 0.74 4.57 1.78
C LYS A 49 1.74 3.74 2.53
N GLY A 50 2.88 4.34 2.86
CA GLY A 50 3.82 3.67 3.73
C GLY A 50 4.84 4.60 4.36
N ILE A 51 5.43 4.09 5.42
CA ILE A 51 6.54 4.65 6.17
C ILE A 51 7.52 3.50 6.32
N VAL A 52 8.62 3.50 5.56
CA VAL A 52 9.56 2.37 5.48
C VAL A 52 10.99 2.85 5.69
N PRO A 53 11.87 2.03 6.29
CA PRO A 53 13.25 2.43 6.52
C PRO A 53 14.00 2.57 5.19
N ALA A 54 14.81 3.60 5.07
CA ALA A 54 15.70 3.80 3.93
C ALA A 54 17.04 3.07 4.13
N GLU A 55 17.76 2.82 3.05
CA GLU A 55 19.11 2.24 3.12
C GLU A 55 20.14 3.17 3.79
N ASP A 56 19.96 4.48 3.67
CA ASP A 56 20.85 5.51 4.24
C ASP A 56 20.60 5.79 5.74
N GLY A 57 19.65 5.08 6.36
CA GLY A 57 19.27 5.24 7.76
C GLY A 57 18.20 6.31 8.02
N SER A 58 17.78 7.06 6.99
CA SER A 58 16.55 7.86 7.00
C SER A 58 15.32 6.98 6.80
N TRP A 59 14.15 7.60 6.65
CA TRP A 59 12.88 6.90 6.41
C TRP A 59 12.15 7.49 5.23
N ILE A 60 11.53 6.63 4.44
CA ILE A 60 10.75 6.99 3.25
C ILE A 60 9.27 6.97 3.61
N TYR A 61 8.63 8.10 3.38
CA TYR A 61 7.20 8.31 3.47
C TYR A 61 6.68 8.37 2.04
N PHE A 62 5.66 7.59 1.73
CA PHE A 62 5.03 7.65 0.43
C PHE A 62 3.51 7.66 0.53
N ASP A 63 2.91 8.33 -0.44
CA ASP A 63 1.47 8.37 -0.70
C ASP A 63 1.28 8.20 -2.20
N TYR A 64 0.43 7.26 -2.58
CA TYR A 64 0.10 6.96 -3.97
C TYR A 64 -1.41 6.95 -4.12
N VAL A 65 -1.87 7.56 -5.20
CA VAL A 65 -3.15 7.31 -5.84
C VAL A 65 -2.85 6.99 -7.32
N PRO A 66 -3.77 6.36 -8.08
CA PRO A 66 -3.52 6.11 -9.49
C PRO A 66 -3.05 7.36 -10.24
N GLU A 67 -2.00 7.19 -11.02
CA GLU A 67 -1.34 8.21 -11.84
C GLU A 67 -0.61 9.33 -11.07
N GLU A 68 -0.63 9.35 -9.73
CA GLU A 68 0.03 10.37 -8.92
C GLU A 68 0.62 9.78 -7.63
N HIS A 69 1.92 9.98 -7.42
CA HIS A 69 2.59 9.64 -6.17
C HIS A 69 3.54 10.72 -5.67
N ASP A 70 3.66 10.76 -4.35
CA ASP A 70 4.55 11.65 -3.62
C ASP A 70 5.44 10.82 -2.69
N ILE A 71 6.74 11.07 -2.77
CA ILE A 71 7.76 10.37 -1.98
C ILE A 71 8.59 11.42 -1.24
N ARG A 72 8.68 11.25 0.08
CA ARG A 72 9.37 12.14 1.00
C ARG A 72 10.31 11.35 1.90
N THR A 73 11.40 11.97 2.30
CA THR A 73 12.27 11.46 3.36
C THR A 73 11.99 12.17 4.68
N GLY A 74 12.09 11.47 5.80
CA GLY A 74 11.87 12.05 7.12
C GLY A 74 12.66 11.37 8.23
N SER A 75 12.39 11.83 9.45
CA SER A 75 12.98 11.30 10.68
C SER A 75 12.64 9.84 10.91
N ALA A 76 13.46 9.16 11.71
CA ALA A 76 13.25 7.75 11.96
C ALA A 76 11.96 7.41 12.72
N ASP A 77 11.29 6.33 12.29
CA ASP A 77 10.17 5.68 12.98
C ASP A 77 10.64 4.34 13.61
N ILE A 78 9.74 3.62 14.28
CA ILE A 78 10.03 2.41 15.05
C ILE A 78 9.96 1.16 14.15
N THR A 79 9.01 1.10 13.22
CA THR A 79 8.80 -0.09 12.37
C THR A 79 8.20 0.30 11.03
N GLY A 80 8.74 -0.29 9.96
CA GLY A 80 8.23 -0.10 8.60
C GLY A 80 6.81 -0.62 8.48
N LYS A 81 5.92 0.17 7.87
CA LYS A 81 4.53 -0.20 7.62
C LYS A 81 4.09 0.35 6.28
N LEU A 82 3.32 -0.45 5.56
CA LEU A 82 2.67 -0.03 4.33
C LEU A 82 1.29 -0.65 4.23
N CYS A 83 0.42 0.04 3.49
CA CYS A 83 -0.95 -0.37 3.24
C CYS A 83 -1.31 -0.05 1.79
N VAL A 84 -2.02 -0.97 1.15
CA VAL A 84 -2.61 -0.84 -0.19
C VAL A 84 -4.11 -1.05 -0.04
N ILE A 85 -4.91 -0.13 -0.57
CA ILE A 85 -6.37 -0.18 -0.57
C ILE A 85 -6.83 -0.25 -2.02
N GLY A 86 -7.75 -1.17 -2.33
CA GLY A 86 -8.26 -1.37 -3.68
C GLY A 86 -9.28 -2.49 -3.78
N SER A 87 -9.64 -2.89 -4.99
CA SER A 87 -10.54 -4.03 -5.26
C SER A 87 -9.78 -5.15 -5.98
N ASN A 88 -10.14 -6.41 -5.70
CA ASN A 88 -9.51 -7.60 -6.28
C ASN A 88 -7.97 -7.60 -6.15
N LEU A 89 -7.46 -7.21 -4.99
CA LEU A 89 -6.02 -7.08 -4.74
C LEU A 89 -5.31 -8.45 -4.86
N ASP A 90 -4.25 -8.50 -5.66
CA ASP A 90 -3.32 -9.64 -5.66
C ASP A 90 -2.31 -9.47 -4.53
N GLU A 91 -2.67 -9.93 -3.33
CA GLU A 91 -1.79 -9.85 -2.15
C GLU A 91 -0.44 -10.56 -2.35
N THR A 92 -0.37 -11.61 -3.17
CA THR A 92 0.88 -12.35 -3.40
C THR A 92 1.78 -11.57 -4.36
N GLY A 93 1.20 -10.99 -5.40
CA GLY A 93 1.89 -10.06 -6.29
C GLY A 93 2.38 -8.82 -5.55
N LEU A 94 1.56 -8.25 -4.67
CA LEU A 94 1.93 -7.10 -3.81
C LEU A 94 3.07 -7.45 -2.86
N LYS A 95 3.01 -8.60 -2.16
CA LYS A 95 4.14 -9.09 -1.34
C LYS A 95 5.42 -9.20 -2.15
N THR A 96 5.35 -9.76 -3.35
CA THR A 96 6.50 -9.93 -4.23
C THR A 96 7.04 -8.58 -4.73
N LEU A 97 6.17 -7.67 -5.14
CA LEU A 97 6.53 -6.33 -5.63
C LEU A 97 7.23 -5.52 -4.54
N PHE A 98 6.65 -5.48 -3.34
CA PHE A 98 7.25 -4.83 -2.18
C PHE A 98 8.36 -5.67 -1.53
N GLY A 99 8.60 -6.90 -2.01
CA GLY A 99 9.52 -7.91 -1.46
C GLY A 99 9.42 -8.07 0.06
N VAL A 100 8.20 -8.19 0.57
CA VAL A 100 7.86 -8.38 1.99
C VAL A 100 7.20 -9.73 2.25
#